data_AF-A0AAW2DYE8-F1
#
_entry.id   AF-A0AAW2DYE8-F1
#
_cell.length_a   1.000
_cell.length_b   1.000
_cell.length_c   1.000
_cell.angle_alpha   90.00
_cell.angle_beta   90.00
_cell.angle_gamma   90.00
#
_symmetry.space_group_name_H-M   'P 1'
#
loop_
_entity.id
_entity.type
_entity.pdbx_description
1 polymer ?
#
loop_
_entity_poly.entity_id
_entity_poly.type
_entity_poly.pdbx_seq_one_letter_code
_entity_poly.pdbx_strand_id
1 'polypeptide(L)'
;MLQFLPDDLQFATIEIVPYFTDSFRNSSRIDYGTSHETNFAVWLYYLARLGVINEEDYHAVVARVFVKYLELMRKLQLVYCLELAGSHGVWGLDDYHFLPFVFGSSQGKGNDGNVFFF
;
A
#
# COMPACT_ATOMS: atom_id res chain seq x y z
N MET A 1 5.38 -19.62 9.75
CA MET A 1 4.58 -19.22 8.57
C MET A 1 3.56 -18.20 9.06
N LEU A 2 3.42 -17.06 8.39
CA LEU A 2 2.48 -16.01 8.80
C LEU A 2 1.04 -16.53 8.67
N GLN A 3 0.34 -16.74 9.79
CA GLN A 3 -1.07 -17.22 9.82
C GLN A 3 -2.03 -16.03 9.89
N PHE A 4 -2.25 -15.35 8.76
CA PHE A 4 -3.24 -14.27 8.66
C PHE A 4 -4.42 -14.62 7.73
N LEU A 5 -4.34 -15.75 7.03
CA LEU A 5 -5.41 -16.29 6.20
C LEU A 5 -6.07 -17.49 6.88
N PRO A 6 -7.38 -17.71 6.66
CA PRO A 6 -8.06 -18.92 7.09
C PRO A 6 -7.51 -20.15 6.34
N ASP A 7 -7.69 -21.33 6.93
CA ASP A 7 -7.03 -22.57 6.50
C ASP A 7 -7.35 -22.98 5.05
N ASP A 8 -8.52 -22.61 4.57
CA ASP A 8 -9.00 -22.81 3.21
C ASP A 8 -8.29 -21.94 2.17
N LEU A 9 -7.63 -20.85 2.57
CA LEU A 9 -6.93 -19.92 1.66
C LEU A 9 -5.40 -19.98 1.78
N GLN A 10 -4.86 -20.91 2.57
CA GLN A 10 -3.42 -21.02 2.82
C GLN A 10 -2.58 -21.19 1.54
N PHE A 11 -3.14 -21.78 0.48
CA PHE A 11 -2.46 -21.92 -0.81
C PHE A 11 -2.16 -20.57 -1.47
N ALA A 12 -3.01 -19.54 -1.25
CA ALA A 12 -2.82 -18.22 -1.83
C ALA A 12 -1.64 -17.46 -1.18
N THR A 13 -1.20 -17.89 0.00
CA THR A 13 -0.04 -17.34 0.72
C THR A 13 1.21 -17.28 -0.15
N ILE A 14 1.41 -18.27 -1.04
CA ILE A 14 2.61 -18.33 -1.90
C ILE A 14 2.67 -17.16 -2.89
N GLU A 15 1.51 -16.66 -3.34
CA GLU A 15 1.43 -15.55 -4.29
C GLU A 15 1.40 -14.21 -3.57
N ILE A 16 0.66 -14.09 -2.46
CA ILE A 16 0.48 -12.79 -1.79
C ILE A 16 1.66 -12.38 -0.91
N VAL A 17 2.40 -13.34 -0.33
CA VAL A 17 3.54 -13.03 0.55
C VAL A 17 4.65 -12.28 -0.18
N PRO A 18 5.05 -12.65 -1.42
CA PRO A 18 6.00 -11.87 -2.21
C PRO A 18 5.62 -10.39 -2.34
N TYR A 19 4.36 -10.09 -2.70
CA TYR A 19 3.88 -8.70 -2.82
C TYR A 19 3.96 -7.95 -1.49
N PHE A 20 3.62 -8.61 -0.37
CA PHE A 20 3.74 -8.00 0.95
C PHE A 20 5.20 -7.80 1.38
N THR A 21 6.08 -8.75 1.11
CA THR A 21 7.50 -8.61 1.47
C THR A 21 8.19 -7.55 0.65
N ASP A 22 7.84 -7.45 -0.63
CA ASP A 22 8.39 -6.47 -1.56
C ASP A 22 7.68 -5.12 -1.49
N SER A 23 6.70 -4.92 -0.59
CA SER A 23 6.08 -3.61 -0.39
C SER A 23 6.87 -2.67 0.52
N PHE A 24 7.80 -3.19 1.32
CA PHE A 24 8.46 -2.38 2.33
C PHE A 24 9.86 -1.90 1.95
N ARG A 25 10.58 -2.66 1.12
CA ARG A 25 11.92 -2.32 0.66
C ARG A 25 12.44 -3.40 -0.30
N ASN A 26 13.32 -3.03 -1.22
CA ASN A 26 14.27 -3.99 -1.77
C ASN A 26 15.43 -4.22 -0.77
N SER A 27 15.65 -5.46 -0.33
CA SER A 27 16.72 -5.78 0.64
C SER A 27 18.13 -5.52 0.11
N SER A 28 18.32 -5.51 -1.20
CA SER A 28 19.63 -5.37 -1.86
C SER A 28 19.99 -3.91 -2.19
N ARG A 29 18.99 -3.06 -2.47
CA ARG A 29 19.21 -1.65 -2.88
C ARG A 29 18.93 -0.64 -1.77
N ILE A 30 18.27 -1.04 -0.68
CA ILE A 30 17.90 -0.16 0.45
C ILE A 30 17.16 1.10 -0.05
N ASP A 31 16.29 0.89 -1.04
CA ASP A 31 15.51 1.93 -1.68
C ASP A 31 14.01 1.70 -1.41
N TYR A 32 13.25 2.79 -1.48
CA TYR A 32 11.79 2.79 -1.42
C TYR A 32 11.24 3.79 -2.43
N GLY A 33 10.10 3.47 -3.04
CA GLY A 33 9.44 4.32 -4.02
C GLY A 33 8.03 3.82 -4.35
N THR A 34 7.44 4.43 -5.38
CA THR A 34 6.05 4.19 -5.79
C THR A 34 5.77 2.77 -6.26
N SER A 35 6.78 2.03 -6.75
CA SER A 35 6.65 0.60 -7.06
C SER A 35 6.36 -0.25 -5.83
N HIS A 36 7.05 0.03 -4.72
CA HIS A 36 6.84 -0.66 -3.43
C HIS A 36 5.47 -0.34 -2.83
N GLU A 37 5.04 0.92 -2.94
CA GLU A 37 3.67 1.32 -2.60
C GLU A 37 2.62 0.57 -3.45
N THR A 38 2.91 0.37 -4.74
CA THR A 38 2.02 -0.36 -5.65
C THR A 38 1.92 -1.83 -5.25
N ASN A 39 3.03 -2.46 -4.85
CA ASN A 39 3.01 -3.83 -4.31
C ASN A 39 2.12 -3.95 -3.07
N PHE A 40 2.12 -2.94 -2.18
CA PHE A 40 1.20 -2.93 -1.03
C PHE A 40 -0.27 -2.86 -1.47
N ALA A 41 -0.59 -2.00 -2.44
CA ALA A 41 -1.94 -1.88 -2.97
C ALA A 41 -2.41 -3.17 -3.67
N VAL A 42 -1.52 -3.83 -4.44
CA VAL A 42 -1.78 -5.13 -5.07
C VAL A 42 -2.03 -6.21 -4.01
N TRP A 43 -1.26 -6.20 -2.91
CA TRP A 43 -1.49 -7.12 -1.80
C TRP A 43 -2.88 -6.93 -1.17
N LEU A 44 -3.30 -5.68 -0.93
CA LEU A 44 -4.66 -5.39 -0.45
C LEU A 44 -5.74 -5.81 -1.45
N TYR A 45 -5.49 -5.62 -2.75
CA TYR A 45 -6.39 -6.07 -3.82
C TYR A 45 -6.57 -7.60 -3.81
N TYR A 46 -5.48 -8.36 -3.63
CA TYR A 46 -5.58 -9.82 -3.52
C TYR A 46 -6.39 -10.25 -2.29
N LEU A 47 -6.25 -9.57 -1.15
CA LEU A 47 -7.07 -9.86 0.03
C LEU A 47 -8.55 -9.60 -0.21
N ALA A 48 -8.90 -8.51 -0.92
CA ALA A 48 -10.28 -8.25 -1.33
C ALA A 48 -10.80 -9.31 -2.32
N ARG A 49 -9.99 -9.70 -3.30
CA ARG A 49 -10.31 -10.75 -4.28
C ARG A 49 -10.53 -12.13 -3.66
N LEU A 50 -9.83 -12.43 -2.56
CA LEU A 50 -9.97 -13.66 -1.80
C LEU A 50 -11.17 -13.63 -0.84
N GLY A 51 -11.91 -12.52 -0.76
CA GLY A 51 -13.04 -12.36 0.15
C GLY A 51 -12.65 -12.16 1.62
N VAL A 52 -11.37 -11.85 1.88
CA VAL A 52 -10.88 -11.53 3.24
C VAL A 52 -11.26 -10.11 3.62
N ILE A 53 -11.33 -9.21 2.64
CA ILE A 53 -11.79 -7.82 2.78
C ILE A 53 -13.07 -7.68 1.95
N ASN A 54 -14.15 -7.25 2.59
CA ASN A 54 -15.42 -6.99 1.91
C ASN A 54 -15.52 -5.51 1.49
N GLU A 55 -16.46 -5.21 0.59
CA GLU A 55 -16.70 -3.83 0.11
C GLU A 55 -17.01 -2.85 1.25
N GLU A 56 -17.68 -3.31 2.31
CA GLU A 56 -17.95 -2.52 3.52
C GLU A 56 -16.68 -2.08 4.27
N ASP A 57 -15.59 -2.82 4.12
CA ASP A 57 -14.32 -2.56 4.78
C ASP A 57 -13.41 -1.63 3.97
N TYR A 58 -13.69 -1.36 2.70
CA TYR A 58 -12.77 -0.62 1.81
C TYR A 58 -12.36 0.75 2.36
N HIS A 59 -13.33 1.50 2.89
CA HIS A 59 -13.05 2.79 3.53
C HIS A 59 -12.16 2.63 4.76
N ALA A 60 -12.40 1.60 5.59
CA ALA A 60 -11.62 1.35 6.79
C ALA A 60 -10.19 0.89 6.44
N VAL A 61 -10.02 0.09 5.39
CA VAL A 61 -8.71 -0.35 4.89
C VAL A 61 -7.89 0.85 4.44
N VAL A 62 -8.45 1.76 3.66
CA VAL A 62 -7.73 2.98 3.24
C VAL A 62 -7.46 3.90 4.44
N ALA A 63 -8.47 4.19 5.26
CA ALA A 63 -8.34 5.18 6.33
C ALA A 63 -7.48 4.69 7.52
N ARG A 64 -7.33 3.38 7.72
CA ARG A 64 -6.58 2.80 8.84
C ARG A 64 -5.37 2.03 8.39
N VAL A 65 -5.54 1.01 7.55
CA VAL A 65 -4.44 0.10 7.16
C VAL A 65 -3.44 0.84 6.28
N PHE A 66 -3.91 1.52 5.23
CA PHE A 66 -3.04 2.27 4.34
C PHE A 66 -2.37 3.46 5.05
N VAL A 67 -3.09 4.17 5.93
CA VAL A 67 -2.49 5.24 6.76
C VAL A 67 -1.38 4.70 7.66
N LYS A 68 -1.58 3.54 8.30
CA LYS A 68 -0.55 2.89 9.13
C LYS A 68 0.67 2.44 8.32
N TYR A 69 0.44 1.96 7.09
CA TYR A 69 1.51 1.68 6.15
C TYR A 69 2.34 2.93 5.84
N LEU A 70 1.71 4.06 5.53
CA LEU A 70 2.43 5.33 5.28
C LEU A 70 3.20 5.82 6.51
N GLU A 71 2.63 5.72 7.71
CA GLU A 71 3.33 6.04 8.95
C GLU A 71 4.59 5.17 9.14
N LEU A 72 4.50 3.89 8.81
CA LEU A 72 5.65 2.98 8.85
C LEU A 72 6.69 3.38 7.81
N MET A 73 6.29 3.67 6.57
CA MET A 73 7.22 4.03 5.49
C MET A 73 7.94 5.34 5.80
N ARG A 74 7.23 6.36 6.32
CA ARG A 74 7.85 7.61 6.78
C ARG A 74 8.89 7.37 7.88
N LYS A 75 8.61 6.47 8.83
CA LYS A 75 9.59 6.10 9.86
C LYS A 75 10.80 5.39 9.25
N LEU A 76 10.61 4.45 8.34
CA LEU A 76 11.72 3.74 7.70
C LEU A 76 12.59 4.67 6.86
N GLN A 77 11.98 5.60 6.10
CA GLN A 77 12.68 6.64 5.34
C GLN A 77 13.58 7.48 6.24
N LEU A 78 13.07 7.94 7.39
CA LEU A 78 13.84 8.76 8.35
C LEU A 78 14.92 7.96 9.08
N VAL A 79 14.62 6.72 9.50
CA VAL A 79 15.56 5.91 10.30
C VAL A 79 16.71 5.37 9.47
N TYR A 80 16.42 4.98 8.22
CA TYR A 80 17.41 4.35 7.34
C TYR A 80 17.98 5.29 6.29
N CYS A 81 17.58 6.57 6.27
CA CYS A 81 17.95 7.55 5.25
C CYS A 81 17.85 6.94 3.84
N LEU A 82 16.70 6.31 3.55
CA LEU A 82 16.50 5.57 2.30
C LEU A 82 16.74 6.49 1.10
N GLU A 83 17.45 5.99 0.09
CA GLU A 83 17.62 6.72 -1.15
C GLU A 83 16.32 6.70 -1.96
N LEU A 84 16.09 7.80 -2.68
CA LEU A 84 14.95 7.97 -3.57
C LEU A 84 15.00 6.94 -4.70
N ALA A 85 14.05 6.01 -4.73
CA ALA A 85 13.88 5.08 -5.85
C ALA A 85 13.17 5.80 -7.02
N GLY A 86 13.89 6.70 -7.68
CA GLY A 86 13.43 7.42 -8.86
C GLY A 86 13.45 8.95 -8.71
N SER A 87 14.10 9.64 -9.64
CA SER A 87 14.10 11.11 -9.69
C SER A 87 12.90 11.57 -10.52
N HIS A 88 11.77 11.93 -9.90
CA HIS A 88 10.67 12.55 -10.63
C HIS A 88 10.98 14.00 -11.09
N GLY A 89 12.18 14.51 -10.82
CA GLY A 89 12.57 15.88 -11.12
C GLY A 89 11.80 16.88 -10.26
N VAL A 90 11.98 18.19 -10.52
CA VAL A 90 11.36 19.27 -9.72
C VAL A 90 9.82 19.27 -9.78
N TRP A 91 9.22 18.51 -10.70
CA TRP A 91 7.78 18.43 -10.91
C TRP A 91 7.16 17.13 -10.36
N GLY A 92 7.92 16.33 -9.62
CA GLY A 92 7.40 15.18 -8.88
C GLY A 92 6.41 15.63 -7.81
N LEU A 93 5.26 14.96 -7.73
CA LEU A 93 4.20 15.30 -6.78
C LEU A 93 4.61 14.97 -5.34
N ASP A 94 5.28 13.83 -5.17
CA ASP A 94 6.05 13.45 -3.99
C ASP A 94 7.08 12.41 -4.42
N ASP A 95 8.13 12.34 -3.63
CA ASP A 95 9.35 11.58 -3.89
C ASP A 95 9.19 10.07 -3.60
N TYR A 96 8.19 9.68 -2.80
CA TYR A 96 8.00 8.30 -2.34
C TYR A 96 6.57 7.77 -2.49
N HIS A 97 5.57 8.65 -2.53
CA HIS A 97 4.17 8.26 -2.42
C HIS A 97 3.27 8.94 -3.46
N PHE A 98 2.35 8.20 -4.07
CA PHE A 98 1.38 8.75 -5.01
C PHE A 98 -0.07 8.48 -4.57
N LEU A 99 -0.35 7.26 -4.12
CA LEU A 99 -1.69 6.84 -3.72
C LEU A 99 -2.33 7.68 -2.58
N PRO A 100 -1.60 8.23 -1.59
CA PRO A 100 -2.20 9.08 -0.57
C PRO A 100 -2.87 10.33 -1.14
N PHE A 101 -2.34 10.88 -2.24
CA PHE A 101 -2.90 12.07 -2.89
C PHE A 101 -4.16 11.74 -3.68
N VAL A 102 -4.21 10.55 -4.29
CA VAL A 102 -5.42 10.05 -4.95
C VAL A 102 -6.53 9.85 -3.92
N PHE A 103 -6.25 9.15 -2.82
CA PHE A 103 -7.23 8.93 -1.75
C PHE A 103 -7.59 10.21 -0.98
N GLY A 104 -6.64 11.11 -0.76
CA GLY A 104 -6.90 12.39 -0.08
C GLY A 104 -7.78 13.32 -0.93
N SER A 105 -7.55 13.37 -2.25
CA SER A 105 -8.38 14.18 -3.15
C SER A 105 -9.78 13.60 -3.36
N SER A 106 -9.96 12.28 -3.25
CA SER A 106 -11.28 11.64 -3.26
C SER A 106 -12.06 11.91 -1.98
N GLN A 107 -11.41 11.92 -0.81
CA GLN A 107 -12.04 12.28 0.46
C GLN A 107 -12.58 13.71 0.45
N GLY A 108 -11.87 14.65 -0.16
CA GLY A 108 -12.32 16.04 -0.32
C GLY A 108 -13.58 16.20 -1.19
N LYS A 109 -13.90 15.22 -2.04
CA LYS A 109 -15.15 15.18 -2.82
C LYS A 109 -16.34 14.60 -2.05
N GLY A 110 -16.17 14.27 -0.77
CA GLY A 110 -17.18 13.67 0.12
C GLY A 110 -18.45 14.50 0.39
N ASN A 111 -18.77 15.52 -0.40
CA ASN A 111 -20.13 16.05 -0.47
C ASN A 111 -20.99 15.29 -1.51
N ASP A 112 -20.38 14.53 -2.43
CA ASP A 112 -21.08 13.91 -3.56
C ASP A 112 -20.78 12.39 -3.64
N GLY A 113 -21.05 11.66 -2.54
CA GLY A 113 -21.53 10.27 -2.50
C GLY A 113 -20.83 9.10 -3.23
N ASN A 114 -19.84 9.29 -4.09
CA ASN A 114 -19.20 8.19 -4.81
C ASN A 114 -17.81 8.59 -5.31
N VAL A 115 -16.78 8.17 -4.57
CA VAL A 115 -15.44 8.04 -5.16
C VAL A 115 -14.88 6.68 -4.79
N PHE A 116 -15.10 5.72 -5.69
CA PHE A 116 -14.48 4.40 -5.64
C PHE A 116 -13.15 4.43 -6.42
N PHE A 117 -12.10 3.93 -5.77
CA PHE A 117 -10.87 3.46 -6.38
C PHE A 117 -10.58 2.06 -5.83
N PHE A 118 -11.53 1.15 -6.01
CA PHE A 118 -11.37 -0.30 -5.98
C PHE A 118 -12.44 -0.92 -6.87
#